data_AF-A0A7K3NSB5-F1
#
_entry.id   AF-A0A7K3NSB5-F1
#
_cell.length_a   1.000
_cell.length_b   1.000
_cell.length_c   1.000
_cell.angle_alpha   90.00
_cell.angle_beta   90.00
_cell.angle_gamma   90.00
#
_symmetry.space_group_name_H-M   'P 1'
#
loop_
_entity.id
_entity.type
_entity.pdbx_description
1 polymer ?
#
loop_
_entity_poly.entity_id
_entity_poly.type
_entity_poly.pdbx_seq_one_letter_code
_entity_poly.pdbx_strand_id
1 'polypeptide(L)'
;VWGIMTAFMGLSTSSQATLAAVAPGIAEALIATALGLFAAIPAALAFNHFTAKNDKVYQSRSLFCDEMTGMLLRQTVDTATNLPTGLNSPAMMPPLAR
;
A
#
# COMPACT_ATOMS: atom_id res chain seq x y z
N VAL A 1 -22.79 7.47 -21.56
CA VAL A 1 -23.87 8.50 -21.61
C VAL A 1 -24.19 8.96 -23.02
N TRP A 2 -23.23 8.93 -23.95
CA TRP A 2 -23.39 9.32 -25.36
C TRP A 2 -24.57 8.63 -26.08
N GLY A 3 -24.74 7.31 -25.92
CA GLY A 3 -25.79 6.52 -26.61
C GLY A 3 -27.22 6.90 -26.23
N ILE A 4 -27.47 7.17 -24.95
CA ILE A 4 -28.81 7.64 -24.51
C ILE A 4 -29.07 9.06 -25.02
N MET A 5 -28.06 9.93 -25.00
CA MET A 5 -28.19 11.30 -25.52
C MET A 5 -28.51 11.32 -27.02
N THR A 6 -27.85 10.48 -27.82
CA THR A 6 -28.12 10.35 -29.27
C THR A 6 -29.50 9.76 -29.55
N ALA A 7 -29.95 8.78 -28.76
CA ALA A 7 -31.30 8.23 -28.87
C ALA A 7 -32.39 9.30 -28.64
N PHE A 8 -32.24 10.16 -27.61
CA PHE A 8 -33.21 11.21 -27.32
C PHE A 8 -33.16 12.40 -28.29
N MET A 9 -31.99 12.76 -28.83
CA MET A 9 -31.87 13.78 -29.89
C MET A 9 -32.54 13.34 -31.20
N GLY A 10 -32.50 12.05 -31.53
CA GLY A 10 -33.23 11.48 -32.66
C GLY A 10 -34.75 11.56 -32.49
N LEU A 11 -35.26 11.35 -31.26
CA LEU A 11 -36.68 11.54 -30.96
C LEU A 11 -37.12 13.01 -31.03
N SER A 12 -36.30 13.94 -30.51
CA SER A 12 -36.68 15.37 -30.44
C SER A 12 -36.87 16.02 -31.80
N THR A 13 -36.28 15.44 -32.86
CA THR A 13 -36.42 15.90 -34.25
C THR A 13 -37.54 15.17 -35.01
N SER A 14 -38.11 14.09 -34.44
CA SER A 14 -39.20 13.31 -35.04
C SER A 14 -40.56 13.77 -34.52
N SER A 15 -41.52 14.05 -35.40
CA SER A 15 -42.89 14.45 -35.01
C SER A 15 -43.71 13.33 -34.36
N GLN A 16 -43.28 12.08 -34.45
CA GLN A 16 -43.96 10.93 -33.87
C GLN A 16 -42.97 10.08 -33.08
N ALA A 17 -43.01 10.20 -31.76
CA ALA A 17 -42.15 9.45 -30.87
C ALA A 17 -42.55 7.97 -30.84
N THR A 18 -41.77 7.13 -31.51
CA THR A 18 -41.96 5.67 -31.47
C THR A 18 -40.89 5.03 -30.61
N LEU A 19 -41.30 4.16 -29.66
CA LEU A 19 -40.40 3.41 -28.77
C LEU A 19 -39.37 2.57 -29.54
N ALA A 20 -39.74 2.09 -30.74
CA ALA A 20 -38.85 1.35 -31.62
C ALA A 20 -37.63 2.17 -32.07
N ALA A 21 -37.75 3.50 -32.20
CA ALA A 21 -36.67 4.36 -32.66
C ALA A 21 -35.57 4.58 -31.61
N VAL A 22 -35.87 4.44 -30.30
CA VAL A 22 -34.89 4.63 -29.21
C VAL A 22 -34.30 3.34 -28.65
N ALA A 23 -34.96 2.21 -28.91
CA ALA A 23 -34.52 0.91 -28.38
C ALA A 23 -33.03 0.59 -28.70
N PRO A 24 -32.49 0.87 -29.91
CA PRO A 24 -31.10 0.56 -30.22
C PRO A 24 -30.08 1.37 -29.38
N GLY A 25 -30.24 2.70 -29.28
CA GLY A 25 -29.28 3.55 -28.58
C GLY A 25 -29.25 3.34 -27.06
N ILE A 26 -30.38 2.89 -26.48
CA ILE A 26 -30.45 2.49 -25.07
C ILE A 26 -29.73 1.14 -24.86
N ALA A 27 -29.91 0.18 -25.75
CA ALA A 27 -29.24 -1.12 -25.66
C ALA A 27 -27.71 -0.97 -25.72
N GLU A 28 -27.18 -0.16 -26.64
CA GLU A 28 -25.75 0.12 -26.73
C GLU A 28 -25.20 0.80 -25.46
N ALA A 29 -25.94 1.73 -24.89
CA ALA A 29 -25.54 2.40 -23.66
C ALA A 29 -25.47 1.43 -22.47
N LEU A 30 -26.40 0.48 -22.38
CA LEU A 30 -26.40 -0.54 -21.33
C LEU A 30 -25.21 -1.49 -21.46
N ILE A 31 -24.86 -1.90 -22.69
CA ILE A 31 -23.67 -2.73 -22.93
C ILE A 31 -22.40 -1.98 -22.50
N ALA A 32 -22.28 -0.69 -22.84
CA ALA A 32 -21.14 0.12 -22.43
C ALA A 32 -21.00 0.20 -20.90
N THR A 33 -22.11 0.32 -20.17
CA THR A 33 -22.11 0.29 -18.69
C THR A 33 -21.73 -1.08 -18.15
N ALA A 34 -22.24 -2.17 -18.74
CA ALA A 34 -21.90 -3.53 -18.33
C ALA A 34 -20.41 -3.82 -18.52
N LEU A 35 -19.82 -3.39 -19.65
CA LEU A 35 -18.38 -3.51 -19.90
C LEU A 35 -17.55 -2.70 -18.91
N GLY A 36 -17.99 -1.49 -18.56
CA GLY A 36 -17.34 -0.66 -17.55
C GLY A 36 -17.29 -1.35 -16.17
N LEU A 37 -18.40 -1.92 -15.73
CA LEU A 37 -18.47 -2.71 -14.48
C LEU A 37 -17.61 -3.97 -14.56
N PHE A 38 -17.65 -4.68 -15.69
CA PHE A 38 -16.86 -5.88 -15.91
C PHE A 38 -15.35 -5.60 -15.86
N ALA A 39 -14.90 -4.45 -16.36
CA ALA A 39 -13.52 -4.03 -16.25
C ALA A 39 -13.15 -3.49 -14.86
N ALA A 40 -14.07 -2.76 -14.20
CA ALA A 40 -13.80 -2.07 -12.94
C ALA A 40 -13.62 -3.03 -11.75
N ILE A 41 -14.45 -4.07 -11.63
CA ILE A 41 -14.41 -4.97 -10.47
C ILE A 41 -13.07 -5.73 -10.40
N PRO A 42 -12.60 -6.41 -11.47
CA PRO A 42 -11.32 -7.10 -11.45
C PRO A 42 -10.14 -6.14 -11.26
N ALA A 43 -10.20 -4.95 -11.85
CA ALA A 43 -9.16 -3.93 -11.68
C ALA A 43 -9.03 -3.49 -10.22
N ALA A 44 -10.15 -3.26 -9.52
CA ALA A 44 -10.15 -2.90 -8.11
C ALA A 44 -9.63 -4.05 -7.22
N LEU A 45 -10.00 -5.30 -7.52
CA LEU A 45 -9.47 -6.47 -6.80
C LEU A 45 -7.96 -6.61 -6.97
N ALA A 46 -7.46 -6.47 -8.20
CA ALA A 46 -6.03 -6.53 -8.49
C ALA A 46 -5.27 -5.40 -7.76
N PHE A 47 -5.79 -4.18 -7.79
CA PHE A 47 -5.20 -3.05 -7.08
C PHE A 47 -5.09 -3.32 -5.57
N ASN A 48 -6.15 -3.83 -4.94
CA ASN A 48 -6.14 -4.18 -3.52
C ASN A 48 -5.16 -5.32 -3.23
N HIS A 49 -5.09 -6.33 -4.11
CA HIS A 49 -4.18 -7.45 -3.96
C HIS A 49 -2.70 -7.01 -4.03
N PHE A 50 -2.34 -6.20 -5.03
CA PHE A 50 -0.97 -5.74 -5.19
C PHE A 50 -0.57 -4.74 -4.10
N THR A 51 -1.48 -3.89 -3.64
CA THR A 51 -1.25 -3.00 -2.49
C THR A 51 -0.90 -3.80 -1.24
N ALA A 52 -1.71 -4.80 -0.89
CA ALA A 52 -1.44 -5.65 0.27
C ALA A 52 -0.11 -6.42 0.15
N LYS A 53 0.24 -6.87 -1.06
CA LYS A 53 1.52 -7.54 -1.32
C LYS A 53 2.71 -6.59 -1.16
N ASN A 54 2.60 -5.36 -1.66
CA ASN A 54 3.63 -4.34 -1.51
C ASN A 54 3.87 -3.99 -0.05
N ASP A 55 2.81 -3.77 0.73
CA ASP A 55 2.91 -3.46 2.16
C ASP A 55 3.67 -4.55 2.91
N LYS A 56 3.44 -5.81 2.57
CA LYS A 56 4.16 -6.95 3.16
C LYS A 56 5.66 -6.90 2.89
N VAL A 57 6.06 -6.55 1.67
CA VAL A 57 7.48 -6.38 1.29
C VAL A 57 8.10 -5.19 2.03
N TYR A 58 7.38 -4.06 2.12
CA TYR A 58 7.82 -2.89 2.86
C TYR A 58 8.00 -3.20 4.35
N GLN A 59 7.08 -3.96 4.94
CA GLN A 59 7.16 -4.39 6.33
C GLN A 59 8.38 -5.28 6.56
N SER A 60 8.63 -6.29 5.72
CA SER A 60 9.82 -7.13 5.82
C SER A 60 11.11 -6.31 5.73
N ARG A 61 11.15 -5.31 4.84
CA ARG A 61 12.29 -4.39 4.73
C ARG A 61 12.48 -3.56 5.99
N SER A 62 11.39 -3.04 6.57
CA SER A 62 11.45 -2.28 7.83
C SER A 62 12.00 -3.13 8.97
N LEU A 63 11.48 -4.35 9.13
CA LEU A 63 11.91 -5.29 10.17
C LEU A 63 13.39 -5.64 10.05
N PHE A 64 13.88 -5.84 8.82
CA PHE A 64 15.30 -6.07 8.58
C PHE A 64 16.17 -4.88 9.03
N CYS A 65 15.76 -3.65 8.71
CA CYS A 65 16.49 -2.46 9.14
C CYS A 65 16.51 -2.33 10.67
N ASP A 66 15.38 -2.57 11.33
CA ASP A 66 15.27 -2.52 12.79
C ASP A 66 16.17 -3.57 13.47
N GLU A 67 16.21 -4.79 12.91
CA GLU A 67 17.09 -5.86 13.40
C GLU A 67 18.58 -5.50 13.19
N MET A 68 18.93 -4.94 12.02
CA MET A 68 20.29 -4.44 11.77
C MET A 68 20.70 -3.36 12.77
N THR A 69 19.84 -2.38 13.02
CA THR A 69 20.10 -1.33 14.01
C THR A 69 20.23 -1.91 15.41
N GLY A 70 19.38 -2.87 15.77
CA GLY A 70 19.46 -3.59 17.04
C GLY A 70 20.78 -4.35 17.21
N MET A 71 21.24 -5.04 16.17
CA MET A 71 22.53 -5.74 16.17
C MET A 71 23.71 -4.79 16.33
N LEU A 72 23.72 -3.67 15.59
CA LEU A 72 24.78 -2.67 15.69
C LEU A 72 24.81 -2.02 17.08
N LEU A 73 23.65 -1.68 17.64
CA LEU A 73 23.55 -1.12 18.99
C LEU A 73 24.00 -2.13 20.06
N ARG A 74 23.68 -3.41 19.90
CA ARG A 74 24.14 -4.48 20.78
C ARG A 74 25.68 -4.55 20.80
N GLN A 75 26.32 -4.51 19.63
CA GLN A 75 27.79 -4.56 19.53
C GLN A 75 28.47 -3.38 20.21
N THR A 76 27.93 -2.17 20.10
CA THR A 76 28.50 -0.98 20.76
C THR A 76 28.36 -1.07 22.28
N VAL A 77 27.22 -1.54 22.79
CA VAL A 77 26.98 -1.73 24.22
C VAL A 77 27.84 -2.86 24.81
N ASP A 78 27.95 -4.00 24.12
CA ASP A 78 28.79 -5.12 24.54
C ASP A 78 30.29 -4.72 24.54
N THR A 79 30.74 -3.92 23.58
CA THR A 79 32.11 -3.39 23.55
C THR A 79 32.38 -2.43 24.72
N ALA A 80 31.40 -1.61 25.12
CA ALA A 80 31.54 -0.69 26.25
C ALA A 80 31.54 -1.41 27.61
N THR A 81 30.86 -2.54 27.75
CA THR A 81 30.81 -3.35 28.98
C THR A 81 32.00 -4.29 29.14
N ASN A 82 32.69 -4.66 28.06
CA ASN A 82 33.93 -5.46 28.09
C ASN A 82 35.20 -4.65 28.37
N LEU A 83 35.09 -3.43 28.91
CA LEU A 83 36.27 -2.70 29.37
C LEU A 83 36.94 -3.51 30.51
N PRO A 84 38.24 -3.85 30.40
CA PRO A 84 38.93 -4.64 31.41
C PRO A 84 38.79 -3.94 32.77
N THR A 85 38.18 -4.67 33.72
CA THR A 85 37.90 -4.25 35.08
C THR A 85 39.18 -4.18 35.93
N GLY A 86 40.26 -3.60 35.39
CA GLY A 86 41.55 -3.42 36.04
C GLY A 86 41.71 -2.10 36.78
N LEU A 87 40.72 -1.20 36.74
CA LEU A 87 40.77 0.13 37.39
C LEU A 87 39.80 0.31 38.56
N ASN A 88 39.06 -0.73 38.98
CA ASN A 88 38.22 -0.71 40.20
C ASN A 88 38.67 -1.74 41.25
N SER A 89 39.98 -1.91 41.42
CA SER A 89 40.50 -2.32 42.71
C SER A 89 40.74 -1.03 43.50
N PRO A 90 40.09 -0.81 44.67
CA PRO A 90 40.52 0.28 45.54
C PRO A 90 41.99 0.02 45.85
N ALA A 91 42.87 0.89 45.32
CA ALA A 91 44.29 0.77 45.50
C ALA A 91 44.57 0.66 47.00
N MET A 92 44.99 -0.54 47.39
CA MET A 92 45.45 -0.91 48.72
C MET A 92 46.49 0.11 49.16
N MET A 93 46.13 0.94 50.13
CA MET A 93 47.03 1.89 50.78
C MET A 93 48.19 1.09 51.40
N PRO A 94 49.46 1.38 51.11
CA PRO A 94 50.56 0.64 51.70
C PRO A 94 50.58 0.88 53.22
N PRO A 95 50.79 -0.15 54.05
CA PRO A 95 50.87 0.05 55.49
C PRO A 95 52.16 0.80 55.79
N LEU A 96 52.04 1.95 56.45
CA LEU A 96 53.17 2.63 57.08
C LEU A 96 53.74 1.68 58.15
N ALA A 97 54.82 1.00 57.80
CA ALA A 97 55.61 0.22 58.74
C ALA A 97 56.32 1.20 59.69
N ARG A 98 55.80 1.25 60.91
CA ARG A 98 56.41 1.57 62.21
C ARG A 98 57.51 2.64 62.29
#